data_AF-A0A7C9BXD5-F1
#
_entry.id   AF-A0A7C9BXD5-F1
#
_cell.length_a   1.000
_cell.length_b   1.000
_cell.length_c   1.000
_cell.angle_alpha   90.00
_cell.angle_beta   90.00
_cell.angle_gamma   90.00
#
_symmetry.space_group_name_H-M   'P 1'
#
loop_
_entity.id
_entity.type
_entity.pdbx_description
1 polymer ?
#
loop_
_entity_poly.entity_id
_entity_poly.type
_entity_poly.pdbx_seq_one_letter_code
_entity_poly.pdbx_strand_id
1 'polypeptide(L)'
;MRTFRRAYCSTRRRYVTRCPTFSQAPLVDADKSLDIAAFGTPADLAAVIATTPLTDEAWSRCELGDLLICSERRDCDGTPVSVPSEVLAGARYAPSEMSCQAASAG
;
A
#
# COMPACT_ATOMS: atom_id res chain seq x y z
N MET A 1 8.23 21.11 -10.60
CA MET A 1 8.86 19.86 -10.12
C MET A 1 7.73 18.94 -9.69
N ARG A 2 7.74 17.64 -10.02
CA ARG A 2 6.66 16.70 -9.64
C ARG A 2 7.10 15.90 -8.41
N THR A 3 6.24 15.76 -7.41
CA THR A 3 6.54 14.94 -6.23
C THR A 3 6.03 13.52 -6.41
N PHE A 4 6.86 12.54 -6.03
CA PHE A 4 6.49 11.12 -6.06
C PHE A 4 6.65 10.52 -4.67
N ARG A 5 5.63 9.79 -4.21
CA ARG A 5 5.70 8.94 -3.02
C ARG A 5 5.97 7.51 -3.47
N ARG A 6 6.78 6.78 -2.69
CA ARG A 6 7.26 5.45 -3.03
C ARG A 6 7.18 4.54 -1.83
N ALA A 7 6.70 3.31 -2.01
CA ALA A 7 6.69 2.28 -0.98
C ALA A 7 7.28 0.98 -1.54
N TYR A 8 8.27 0.42 -0.85
CA TYR A 8 8.93 -0.82 -1.25
C TYR A 8 8.29 -2.02 -0.56
N CYS A 9 7.85 -3.00 -1.33
CA CYS A 9 7.17 -4.19 -0.85
C CYS A 9 8.20 -5.30 -0.57
N SER A 10 8.87 -5.24 0.59
CA SER A 10 9.78 -6.30 1.04
C SER A 10 9.04 -7.58 1.48
N THR A 11 7.72 -7.48 1.72
CA THR A 11 6.79 -8.58 2.02
C THR A 11 5.58 -8.45 1.08
N ARG A 12 4.82 -9.54 0.85
CA ARG A 12 3.56 -9.44 0.10
C ARG A 12 2.61 -8.51 0.85
N ARG A 13 2.14 -7.47 0.16
CA ARG A 13 1.21 -6.47 0.70
C ARG A 13 0.10 -6.21 -0.29
N ARG A 14 -0.97 -5.58 0.18
CA ARG A 14 -2.06 -5.10 -0.63
C ARG A 14 -2.16 -3.60 -0.48
N TYR A 15 -2.58 -2.93 -1.54
CA TYR A 15 -2.79 -1.49 -1.52
C TYR A 15 -4.11 -1.12 -2.18
N VAL A 16 -4.70 -0.03 -1.72
CA VAL A 16 -5.83 0.64 -2.37
C VAL A 16 -5.54 2.13 -2.39
N THR A 17 -5.83 2.75 -3.51
CA THR A 17 -5.65 4.18 -3.74
C THR A 17 -7.03 4.82 -3.89
N ARG A 18 -7.26 5.89 -3.14
CA ARG A 18 -8.55 6.59 -3.05
C ARG A 18 -8.40 8.02 -3.56
N CYS A 19 -9.29 8.38 -4.47
CA CYS A 19 -9.56 9.77 -4.82
C CYS A 19 -10.57 10.39 -3.82
N PRO A 20 -10.58 11.72 -3.66
CA PRO A 20 -11.71 12.42 -3.02
C PRO A 20 -12.99 12.14 -3.82
N THR A 21 -14.17 11.84 -3.26
CA THR A 21 -14.71 11.86 -1.90
C THR A 21 -14.53 10.54 -1.15
N PHE A 22 -13.79 10.58 -0.03
CA PHE A 22 -13.54 9.40 0.78
C PHE A 22 -14.83 8.90 1.43
N SER A 23 -15.30 7.73 1.02
CA SER A 23 -16.32 7.02 1.79
C SER A 23 -15.67 6.46 3.05
N GLN A 24 -16.31 6.65 4.22
CA GLN A 24 -15.83 6.02 5.44
C GLN A 24 -15.82 4.51 5.23
N ALA A 25 -14.69 3.88 5.53
CA ALA A 25 -14.56 2.45 5.35
C ALA A 25 -14.24 1.80 6.70
N PRO A 26 -15.09 0.87 7.17
CA PRO A 26 -14.81 0.14 8.40
C PRO A 26 -13.56 -0.72 8.19
N LEU A 27 -12.65 -0.71 9.16
CA LEU A 27 -11.48 -1.59 9.15
C LEU A 27 -11.89 -2.96 9.70
N VAL A 28 -11.63 -4.03 8.94
CA VAL A 28 -12.03 -5.40 9.33
C VAL A 28 -11.21 -5.96 10.50
N ASP A 29 -9.97 -5.48 10.69
CA ASP A 29 -8.98 -6.14 11.57
C ASP A 29 -9.00 -5.64 13.03
N ALA A 30 -9.64 -4.51 13.30
CA ALA A 30 -9.76 -3.95 14.63
C ALA A 30 -11.02 -3.11 14.66
N ASP A 31 -11.82 -3.21 15.71
CA ASP A 31 -13.07 -2.48 16.01
C ASP A 31 -12.84 -0.94 16.10
N LYS A 32 -12.29 -0.37 15.03
CA LYS A 32 -11.73 0.97 14.89
C LYS A 32 -12.02 1.45 13.49
N SER A 33 -12.74 2.54 13.36
CA SER A 33 -12.92 3.25 12.09
C SER A 33 -11.79 4.26 11.90
N LEU A 34 -11.14 4.26 10.74
CA LEU A 34 -10.21 5.33 10.37
C LEU A 34 -10.90 6.29 9.39
N ASP A 35 -11.10 7.53 9.84
CA ASP A 35 -11.55 8.60 8.95
C ASP A 35 -10.35 9.17 8.19
N ILE A 36 -10.14 8.69 6.96
CA ILE A 36 -9.03 9.14 6.09
C ILE A 36 -9.19 10.62 5.74
N ALA A 37 -10.43 11.13 5.65
CA ALA A 37 -10.68 12.53 5.34
C ALA A 37 -10.15 13.48 6.43
N ALA A 38 -9.98 13.00 7.67
CA ALA A 38 -9.41 13.79 8.76
C ALA A 38 -7.89 14.04 8.59
N PHE A 39 -7.20 13.30 7.71
CA PHE A 39 -5.73 13.36 7.55
C PHE A 39 -5.28 13.98 6.21
N GLY A 40 -6.20 14.52 5.41
CA GLY A 40 -5.90 15.11 4.11
C GLY A 40 -6.92 16.18 3.72
N THR A 41 -6.65 16.87 2.62
CA THR A 41 -7.61 17.77 1.99
C THR A 41 -8.51 17.01 1.01
N PRO A 42 -9.72 17.50 0.70
CA PRO A 42 -10.56 16.94 -0.36
C PRO A 42 -9.98 17.01 -1.78
N ALA A 43 -8.74 17.47 -1.94
CA ALA A 43 -8.01 17.45 -3.20
C ALA A 43 -6.87 16.41 -3.19
N ASP A 44 -6.57 15.80 -2.04
CA ASP A 44 -5.44 14.88 -1.88
C ASP A 44 -5.83 13.45 -2.28
N LEU A 45 -4.86 12.72 -2.84
CA LEU A 45 -4.95 11.28 -3.06
C LEU A 45 -4.42 10.54 -1.85
N ALA A 46 -5.17 9.56 -1.36
CA ALA A 46 -4.73 8.70 -0.27
C ALA A 46 -4.36 7.31 -0.81
N ALA A 47 -3.21 6.80 -0.40
CA ALA A 47 -2.83 5.40 -0.63
C ALA A 47 -2.78 4.68 0.71
N VAL A 48 -3.55 3.61 0.86
CA VAL A 48 -3.53 2.74 2.04
C VAL A 48 -2.81 1.45 1.66
N ILE A 49 -1.82 1.07 2.47
CA ILE A 49 -1.03 -0.16 2.27
C ILE A 49 -1.17 -1.01 3.53
N ALA A 50 -1.56 -2.28 3.36
CA ALA A 50 -1.82 -3.22 4.44
C ALA A 50 -1.36 -4.65 4.10
N THR A 51 -1.24 -5.51 5.12
CA THR A 51 -0.98 -6.96 4.94
C THR A 51 -2.17 -7.67 4.27
N THR A 52 -3.38 -7.32 4.70
CA THR A 52 -4.65 -7.87 4.24
C THR A 52 -5.58 -6.72 3.84
N PRO A 53 -6.59 -6.96 2.96
CA PRO A 53 -7.61 -5.97 2.68
C PRO A 53 -8.29 -5.56 3.99
N LEU A 54 -8.37 -4.27 4.26
CA LEU A 54 -9.03 -3.77 5.47
C LEU A 54 -10.50 -3.38 5.22
N THR A 55 -10.94 -3.41 3.97
CA THR A 55 -12.25 -2.92 3.50
C THR A 55 -12.73 -3.82 2.35
N ASP A 56 -14.03 -3.82 2.03
CA ASP A 56 -14.62 -4.63 0.94
C ASP A 56 -14.35 -4.09 -0.48
N GLU A 57 -13.48 -3.09 -0.60
CA GLU A 57 -13.09 -2.51 -1.88
C GLU A 57 -12.18 -3.47 -2.67
N ALA A 58 -11.95 -3.19 -3.95
CA ALA A 58 -10.97 -3.92 -4.74
C ALA A 58 -9.56 -3.48 -4.35
N TRP A 59 -8.82 -4.32 -3.63
CA TRP A 59 -7.42 -4.09 -3.29
C TRP A 59 -6.48 -4.69 -4.34
N SER A 60 -5.52 -3.90 -4.78
CA SER A 60 -4.44 -4.35 -5.67
C SER A 60 -3.34 -5.05 -4.87
N ARG A 61 -2.74 -6.06 -5.47
CA ARG A 61 -1.61 -6.79 -4.86
C ARG A 61 -0.29 -6.12 -5.23
N CYS A 62 0.59 -5.98 -4.26
CA CYS A 62 1.99 -5.60 -4.45
C CYS A 62 2.84 -6.86 -4.23
N GLU A 63 3.54 -7.32 -5.27
CA GLU A 63 4.38 -8.51 -5.16
C GLU A 63 5.68 -8.19 -4.42
N LEU A 64 6.37 -9.26 -4.02
CA LEU A 64 7.67 -9.16 -3.37
C LEU A 64 8.68 -8.51 -4.30
N GLY A 65 9.33 -7.45 -3.81
CA GLY A 65 10.32 -6.70 -4.57
C GLY A 65 9.74 -5.63 -5.48
N ASP A 66 8.42 -5.44 -5.52
CA ASP A 66 7.81 -4.32 -6.22
C ASP A 66 8.03 -3.00 -5.48
N LEU A 67 8.12 -1.92 -6.26
CA LEU A 67 8.08 -0.54 -5.78
C LEU A 67 6.77 0.10 -6.22
N LEU A 68 5.89 0.40 -5.26
CA LEU A 68 4.68 1.16 -5.52
C LEU A 68 5.03 2.63 -5.69
N ILE A 69 4.69 3.20 -6.84
CA ILE A 69 4.86 4.63 -7.14
C ILE A 69 3.49 5.31 -7.16
N CYS A 70 3.33 6.35 -6.33
CA CYS A 70 2.18 7.24 -6.34
C CYS A 70 2.64 8.65 -6.73
N SER A 71 1.92 9.28 -7.67
CA SER A 71 2.22 10.64 -8.12
C SER A 71 1.07 11.58 -7.78
N GLU A 72 1.34 12.89 -7.72
CA GLU A 72 0.32 13.92 -7.47
C GLU A 72 -0.67 14.12 -8.63
N ARG A 73 -0.60 13.33 -9.71
CA ARG A 73 -1.62 13.38 -10.76
C ARG A 73 -2.90 12.77 -10.23
N ARG A 74 -4.05 13.37 -10.56
CA ARG A 74 -5.43 12.95 -10.22
C ARG A 74 -5.79 11.49 -10.54
N ASP A 75 -4.90 10.74 -11.16
CA ASP A 75 -5.08 9.33 -11.42
C ASP A 75 -4.98 8.60 -10.09
N CYS A 76 -6.11 8.03 -9.65
CA CYS A 76 -6.24 7.33 -8.39
C CYS A 76 -5.50 6.00 -8.38
N ASP A 77 -4.63 5.69 -9.34
CA ASP A 77 -4.03 4.37 -9.50
C ASP A 77 -2.54 4.41 -9.16
N GLY A 78 -2.18 3.73 -8.07
CA GLY A 78 -0.79 3.44 -7.77
C GLY A 78 -0.23 2.43 -8.77
N THR A 79 0.96 2.70 -9.31
CA THR A 79 1.62 1.79 -10.27
C THR A 79 2.66 0.93 -9.55
N PRO A 80 2.49 -0.41 -9.50
CA PRO A 80 3.54 -1.29 -9.04
C PRO A 80 4.59 -1.41 -10.15
N VAL A 81 5.85 -1.19 -9.79
CA VAL A 81 6.99 -1.33 -10.71
C VAL A 81 7.90 -2.42 -10.17
N SER A 82 8.04 -3.50 -10.93
CA SER A 82 9.00 -4.55 -10.59
C SER A 82 10.41 -3.98 -10.65
N VAL A 83 11.12 -4.09 -9.53
CA VAL A 83 12.48 -3.56 -9.41
C VAL A 83 13.45 -4.56 -10.07
N PRO A 84 14.36 -4.11 -10.95
CA PRO A 84 15.38 -4.98 -11.54
C PRO A 84 16.22 -5.69 -10.48
N SER A 85 16.60 -6.94 -10.74
CA SER A 85 17.34 -7.79 -9.79
C SER A 85 18.68 -7.19 -9.35
N GLU A 86 19.35 -6.45 -10.23
CA GLU A 86 20.62 -5.74 -9.93
C GLU A 86 20.43 -4.69 -8.83
N VAL A 87 19.29 -3.99 -8.86
CA VAL A 87 18.94 -2.99 -7.83
C VAL A 87 18.55 -3.69 -6.53
N LEU A 88 17.83 -4.81 -6.62
CA LEU A 88 17.48 -5.64 -5.46
C LEU A 88 18.71 -6.22 -4.77
N ALA A 89 19.77 -6.56 -5.52
CA ALA A 89 21.01 -7.08 -4.96
C ALA A 89 21.73 -6.06 -4.05
N GLY A 90 21.53 -4.76 -4.29
CA GLY A 90 22.02 -3.68 -3.44
C GLY A 90 21.03 -3.19 -2.39
N ALA A 91 19.83 -3.78 -2.31
CA ALA A 91 18.79 -3.32 -1.39
C ALA A 91 19.17 -3.65 0.07
N ARG A 92 19.00 -2.67 0.96
CA ARG A 92 19.19 -2.85 2.42
C ARG A 92 18.26 -3.93 3.01
N TYR A 93 17.11 -4.16 2.39
CA TYR A 93 16.13 -5.15 2.81
C TYR A 93 15.84 -6.12 1.65
N ALA A 94 16.20 -7.39 1.86
CA ALA A 94 15.86 -8.44 0.91
C ALA A 94 14.34 -8.66 0.87
N PRO A 95 13.75 -8.83 -0.33
CA PRO A 95 12.36 -9.28 -0.43
C PRO A 95 12.26 -10.67 0.18
N SER A 96 11.48 -10.81 1.25
CA SER A 96 11.33 -12.06 1.98
C SER A 96 9.94 -12.17 2.58
N GLU A 97 9.42 -13.40 2.61
CA GLU A 97 8.17 -13.71 3.32
C GLU A 97 8.40 -13.96 4.81
N MET A 98 9.64 -13.90 5.27
CA MET A 98 10.05 -14.23 6.64
C MET A 98 9.52 -13.27 7.72
N SER A 99 8.70 -12.28 7.37
CA SER A 99 8.10 -11.37 8.35
C SER A 99 6.90 -11.97 9.09
N CYS A 100 6.36 -13.12 8.69
CA CYS A 100 5.21 -13.76 9.35
C CYS A 100 5.29 -15.31 9.33
N GLN A 101 6.23 -15.91 10.06
CA GLN A 101 6.03 -17.25 10.65
C GLN A 101 5.85 -17.08 12.16
N ALA A 102 4.72 -16.52 12.55
CA ALA A 102 4.23 -16.58 13.93
C ALA A 102 2.70 -16.60 13.90
N ALA A 103 2.13 -17.60 14.59
CA ALA A 103 0.70 -17.90 14.76
C ALA A 103 -0.02 -18.62 13.59
N SER A 104 0.42 -19.85 13.29
CA SER A 104 -0.53 -20.92 12.98
C SER A 104 -0.09 -22.20 13.70
N ALA A 105 -0.34 -22.26 15.01
CA ALA A 105 -0.31 -23.48 15.80
C ALA A 105 -1.26 -23.31 17.00
N GLY A 106 -2.27 -24.18 17.09
CA GLY A 106 -3.13 -24.36 18.27
C GLY A 106 -4.55 -23.89 18.08
#